data_AF-A0A7J6EWM4-F1
#
_entry.id   AF-A0A7J6EWM4-F1
#
_cell.length_a   1.000
_cell.length_b   1.000
_cell.length_c   1.000
_cell.angle_alpha   90.00
_cell.angle_beta   90.00
_cell.angle_gamma   90.00
#
_symmetry.space_group_name_H-M   'P 1'
#
loop_
_entity.id
_entity.type
_entity.pdbx_description
1 polymer ?
#
loop_
_entity_poly.entity_id
_entity_poly.type
_entity_poly.pdbx_seq_one_letter_code
_entity_poly.pdbx_strand_id
1 'polypeptide(L)'
;MKINLKMVNLWIFVITVAVLLYFIIFYKNKFIRRLTGSKPRRSLLPLGSVGWPFLGETIEFVTCAYSDRPETFMDKRRRMYGKVFKSHIFGSPAIVSTDAEVSKFILQSDAKVFVPSYPKSLTELMGKSSILLINGSLQRRIHGLVGGFFKSPQLKAQITRDMYKYVQESMTNWTHDRPIYIQDETKNIAFQVLVKALINLDPGEEMESLRKQFQEFIAGLMSLPINFPGTRLHRSLQAKKKMVKQVKKF
;
A
#
# COMPACT_ATOMS: atom_id res chain seq x y z
N MET A 1 -30.95 4.83 27.89
CA MET A 1 -29.79 4.30 28.64
C MET A 1 -28.84 5.47 28.94
N LYS A 2 -28.83 6.02 30.17
CA LYS A 2 -28.00 7.17 30.53
C LYS A 2 -26.57 6.71 30.84
N ILE A 3 -25.62 7.06 29.99
CA ILE A 3 -24.19 6.77 30.21
C ILE A 3 -23.70 7.61 31.39
N ASN A 4 -23.11 6.96 32.40
CA ASN A 4 -22.62 7.63 33.61
C ASN A 4 -21.33 8.40 33.29
N LEU A 5 -21.45 9.71 33.08
CA LEU A 5 -20.35 10.61 32.71
C LEU A 5 -19.15 10.54 33.68
N LYS A 6 -19.39 10.30 34.98
CA LYS A 6 -18.31 10.19 35.98
C LYS A 6 -17.45 8.95 35.77
N MET A 7 -18.08 7.82 35.46
CA MET A 7 -17.36 6.58 35.13
C MET A 7 -16.53 6.76 33.86
N VAL A 8 -17.10 7.38 32.81
CA VAL A 8 -16.38 7.63 31.56
C VAL A 8 -15.16 8.52 31.79
N ASN A 9 -15.30 9.60 32.57
CA ASN A 9 -14.18 10.49 32.89
C ASN A 9 -13.09 9.81 33.72
N LEU A 10 -13.45 8.90 34.64
CA LEU A 10 -12.49 8.13 35.41
C LEU A 10 -11.67 7.19 34.50
N TRP A 11 -12.31 6.48 33.57
CA TRP A 11 -11.61 5.63 32.60
C TRP A 11 -10.70 6.44 31.68
N ILE A 12 -11.14 7.62 31.22
CA ILE A 12 -10.29 8.52 30.43
C ILE A 12 -9.06 8.94 31.25
N PHE A 13 -9.22 9.34 32.50
CA PHE A 13 -8.11 9.73 33.37
C PHE A 13 -7.11 8.58 33.56
N VAL A 14 -7.60 7.37 33.89
CA VAL A 14 -6.75 6.18 34.07
C VAL A 14 -5.98 5.86 32.78
N ILE A 15 -6.63 5.91 31.62
CA ILE A 15 -5.97 5.68 30.32
C ILE A 15 -4.89 6.74 30.07
N THR A 16 -5.19 8.02 30.31
CA THR A 16 -4.20 9.09 30.10
C THR A 16 -2.97 8.94 30.99
N VAL A 17 -3.14 8.62 32.27
CA VAL A 17 -2.04 8.38 33.21
C VAL A 17 -1.23 7.16 32.80
N ALA A 18 -1.88 6.06 32.41
CA ALA A 18 -1.20 4.85 31.94
C ALA A 18 -0.36 5.12 30.66
N VAL A 19 -0.89 5.89 29.72
CA VAL A 19 -0.18 6.29 28.50
C VAL A 19 1.04 7.16 28.84
N LEU A 20 0.89 8.15 29.72
CA LEU A 20 1.99 9.02 30.15
C LEU A 20 3.11 8.22 30.84
N LEU A 21 2.75 7.33 31.78
CA LEU A 21 3.71 6.46 32.47
C LEU A 21 4.44 5.53 31.48
N TYR A 22 3.73 4.97 30.51
CA TYR A 22 4.33 4.16 29.46
C TYR A 22 5.35 4.96 28.64
N PHE A 23 5.02 6.18 28.20
CA PHE A 23 5.96 7.04 27.48
C PHE A 23 7.17 7.39 28.34
N ILE A 24 6.98 7.72 29.61
CA ILE A 24 8.09 8.01 30.54
C ILE A 24 9.02 6.80 30.67
N ILE A 25 8.48 5.59 30.89
CA ILE A 25 9.26 4.35 30.98
C ILE A 25 9.98 4.06 29.66
N PHE A 26 9.30 4.22 28.53
CA PHE A 26 9.87 3.99 27.20
C PHE A 26 11.04 4.95 26.91
N TYR A 27 10.88 6.25 27.15
CA TYR A 27 11.94 7.24 26.95
C TYR A 27 13.08 7.09 27.96
N LYS A 28 12.79 6.77 29.24
CA LYS A 28 13.82 6.42 30.22
C LYS A 28 14.63 5.21 29.79
N ASN A 29 13.99 4.12 29.36
CA ASN A 29 14.70 2.92 28.89
C ASN A 29 15.51 3.17 27.62
N LYS A 30 14.99 4.00 26.69
CA LYS A 30 15.73 4.42 25.50
C LYS A 30 16.95 5.29 25.86
N PHE A 31 16.82 6.18 26.84
CA PHE A 31 17.89 7.04 27.33
C PHE A 31 18.95 6.26 28.13
N ILE A 32 18.52 5.38 29.03
CA ILE A 32 19.41 4.49 29.79
C ILE A 32 20.19 3.58 28.84
N ARG A 33 19.55 2.96 27.83
CA ARG A 33 20.27 2.15 26.82
C ARG A 33 21.28 2.96 25.99
N ARG A 34 21.10 4.28 25.86
CA ARG A 34 22.09 5.17 25.22
C ARG A 34 23.28 5.45 26.16
N LEU A 35 23.03 5.58 27.46
CA LEU A 35 24.05 5.86 28.48
C LEU A 35 24.85 4.62 28.89
N THR A 36 24.20 3.47 29.01
CA THR A 36 24.82 2.19 29.40
C THR A 36 25.33 1.40 28.19
N GLY A 37 25.66 2.08 27.09
CA GLY A 37 26.16 1.45 25.87
C GLY A 37 27.52 0.80 26.11
N SER A 38 27.52 -0.46 26.52
CA SER A 38 28.68 -1.34 26.36
C SER A 38 29.10 -1.35 24.88
N LYS A 39 30.41 -1.40 24.60
CA LYS A 39 30.94 -1.54 23.23
C LYS A 39 30.09 -2.61 22.52
N PRO A 40 29.42 -2.28 21.40
CA PRO A 40 28.51 -3.23 20.80
C PRO A 40 29.33 -4.45 20.39
N ARG A 41 28.99 -5.64 20.89
CA ARG A 41 29.23 -6.86 20.11
C ARG A 41 28.73 -6.52 18.71
N ARG A 42 29.60 -6.58 17.68
CA ARG A 42 29.26 -6.20 16.30
C ARG A 42 27.89 -6.79 15.98
N SER A 43 26.87 -5.94 16.02
CA SER A 43 25.52 -6.31 15.69
C SER A 43 25.56 -6.56 14.20
N LEU A 44 25.29 -7.80 13.79
CA LEU A 44 25.16 -8.18 12.37
C LEU A 44 24.04 -7.40 11.65
N LEU A 45 23.21 -6.66 12.39
CA LEU A 45 22.11 -5.87 11.83
C LEU A 45 22.57 -4.48 11.38
N PRO A 46 22.03 -3.97 10.25
CA PRO A 46 22.24 -2.59 9.81
C PRO A 46 21.84 -1.55 10.85
N LEU A 47 22.46 -0.36 10.76
CA LEU A 47 22.06 0.81 11.52
C LEU A 47 20.62 1.20 11.18
N GLY A 48 19.94 1.92 12.08
CA GLY A 48 18.57 2.37 11.82
C GLY A 48 17.75 2.71 13.06
N SER A 49 16.49 3.03 12.84
CA SER A 49 15.54 3.48 13.86
C SER A 49 14.33 2.55 13.94
N VAL A 50 13.86 2.22 15.14
CA VAL A 50 12.59 1.49 15.31
C VAL A 50 11.38 2.44 15.40
N GLY A 51 11.61 3.75 15.32
CA GLY A 51 10.56 4.77 15.36
C GLY A 51 9.78 4.82 16.69
N TRP A 52 8.49 5.17 16.58
CA TRP A 52 7.54 5.23 17.69
C TRP A 52 7.09 3.82 18.14
N PRO A 53 6.71 3.62 19.41
CA PRO A 53 6.07 2.38 19.85
C PRO A 53 4.86 2.03 18.96
N PHE A 54 4.74 0.76 18.56
CA PHE A 54 3.68 0.20 17.70
C PHE A 54 3.63 0.73 16.25
N LEU A 55 3.72 2.04 16.05
CA LEU A 55 3.62 2.70 14.74
C LEU A 55 4.93 2.69 13.97
N GLY A 56 6.05 2.62 14.67
CA GLY A 56 7.38 2.75 14.10
C GLY A 56 7.57 4.08 13.35
N GLU A 57 8.04 3.99 12.11
CA GLU A 57 8.22 5.13 11.20
C GLU A 57 7.09 5.22 10.15
N THR A 58 6.01 4.44 10.30
CA THR A 58 4.93 4.31 9.30
C THR A 58 4.27 5.65 8.97
N ILE A 59 4.03 6.51 9.97
CA ILE A 59 3.41 7.82 9.72
C ILE A 59 4.31 8.67 8.83
N GLU A 60 5.59 8.82 9.17
CA GLU A 60 6.54 9.61 8.37
C GLU A 60 6.72 9.01 6.96
N PHE A 61 6.77 7.68 6.85
CA PHE A 61 6.84 6.98 5.57
C PHE A 61 5.63 7.30 4.69
N VAL A 62 4.42 7.21 5.24
CA VAL A 62 3.17 7.49 4.52
C VAL A 62 3.06 8.99 4.19
N THR A 63 3.35 9.89 5.12
CA THR A 63 3.26 11.34 4.86
C THR A 63 4.22 11.78 3.78
N CYS A 64 5.46 11.25 3.76
CA CYS A 64 6.39 11.50 2.67
C CYS A 64 5.82 11.00 1.34
N ALA A 65 5.30 9.76 1.29
CA ALA A 65 4.75 9.19 0.06
C ALA A 65 3.60 9.99 -0.58
N TYR A 66 2.87 10.79 0.20
CA TYR A 66 1.80 11.69 -0.29
C TYR A 66 2.22 13.17 -0.41
N SER A 67 3.50 13.47 -0.21
CA SER A 67 4.06 14.82 -0.40
C SER A 67 4.52 15.05 -1.84
N ASP A 68 4.93 16.28 -2.14
CA ASP A 68 5.61 16.67 -3.38
C ASP A 68 7.00 16.02 -3.53
N ARG A 69 7.55 15.44 -2.46
CA ARG A 69 8.90 14.82 -2.42
C ARG A 69 8.86 13.44 -1.74
N PRO A 70 8.27 12.42 -2.40
CA PRO A 70 8.08 11.08 -1.82
C PRO A 70 9.37 10.36 -1.41
N GLU A 71 10.49 10.69 -2.02
CA GLU A 71 11.82 10.13 -1.76
C GLU A 71 12.43 10.60 -0.43
N THR A 72 11.93 11.68 0.16
CA THR A 72 12.53 12.33 1.35
C THR A 72 12.70 11.39 2.54
N PHE A 73 11.76 10.46 2.77
CA PHE A 73 11.88 9.45 3.82
C PHE A 73 13.16 8.62 3.61
N MET A 74 13.34 8.10 2.40
CA MET A 74 14.45 7.23 2.04
C MET A 74 15.76 7.99 2.05
N ASP A 75 15.78 9.19 1.48
CA ASP A 75 16.96 10.05 1.41
C ASP A 75 17.53 10.39 2.79
N LYS A 76 16.64 10.77 3.72
CA LYS A 76 17.03 11.09 5.10
C LYS A 76 17.67 9.88 5.79
N ARG A 77 17.06 8.69 5.68
CA ARG A 77 17.60 7.47 6.32
C ARG A 77 18.88 6.99 5.65
N ARG A 78 18.96 7.07 4.32
CA ARG A 78 20.15 6.75 3.56
C ARG A 78 21.36 7.59 3.98
N ARG A 79 21.17 8.90 4.19
CA ARG A 79 22.24 9.79 4.69
C ARG A 79 22.67 9.48 6.13
N MET A 80 21.74 9.07 6.99
CA MET A 80 22.04 8.80 8.41
C MET A 80 22.60 7.39 8.67
N TYR A 81 22.13 6.38 7.93
CA TYR A 81 22.34 4.97 8.26
C TYR A 81 23.01 4.17 7.14
N GLY A 82 23.21 4.76 5.96
CA GLY A 82 23.73 4.08 4.77
C GLY A 82 22.63 3.49 3.88
N LYS A 83 23.04 2.85 2.78
CA LYS A 83 22.12 2.35 1.76
C LYS A 83 21.22 1.21 2.22
N VAL A 84 21.62 0.48 3.27
CA VAL A 84 20.85 -0.58 3.90
C VAL A 84 20.68 -0.22 5.37
N PHE A 85 19.44 -0.15 5.84
CA PHE A 85 19.13 0.27 7.20
C PHE A 85 17.92 -0.44 7.78
N LYS A 86 17.83 -0.48 9.10
CA LYS A 86 16.69 -1.02 9.85
C LYS A 86 15.61 0.05 10.06
N SER A 87 14.35 -0.35 9.93
CA SER A 87 13.17 0.45 10.23
C SER A 87 12.08 -0.39 10.92
N HIS A 88 10.93 0.24 11.20
CA HIS A 88 9.69 -0.43 11.58
C HIS A 88 8.54 0.25 10.83
N ILE A 89 7.97 -0.42 9.83
CA ILE A 89 6.99 0.17 8.89
C ILE A 89 5.81 -0.79 8.75
N PHE A 90 4.59 -0.25 8.72
CA PHE A 90 3.32 -1.00 8.64
C PHE A 90 3.14 -2.07 9.74
N GLY A 91 3.64 -1.78 10.95
CA GLY A 91 3.48 -2.66 12.11
C GLY A 91 4.50 -3.80 12.19
N SER A 92 5.51 -3.81 11.32
CA SER A 92 6.53 -4.87 11.26
C SER A 92 7.95 -4.30 11.26
N PRO A 93 8.91 -4.97 11.93
CA PRO A 93 10.34 -4.69 11.74
C PRO A 93 10.75 -4.91 10.27
N ALA A 94 11.53 -3.99 9.71
CA ALA A 94 11.94 -4.04 8.31
C ALA A 94 13.43 -3.75 8.15
N ILE A 95 14.07 -4.43 7.19
CA ILE A 95 15.34 -3.99 6.62
C ILE A 95 15.01 -3.35 5.28
N VAL A 96 15.38 -2.08 5.14
CA VAL A 96 15.15 -1.29 3.93
C VAL A 96 16.45 -1.21 3.16
N SER A 97 16.41 -1.57 1.88
CA SER A 97 17.53 -1.42 0.96
C SER A 97 17.22 -0.35 -0.08
N THR A 98 18.15 0.58 -0.23
CA THR A 98 18.29 1.49 -1.38
C THR A 98 19.50 1.12 -2.24
N ASP A 99 20.14 -0.03 -1.94
CA ASP A 99 21.28 -0.55 -2.68
C ASP A 99 20.81 -1.48 -3.80
N ALA A 100 21.26 -1.19 -5.03
CA ALA A 100 20.85 -1.90 -6.23
C ALA A 100 21.30 -3.37 -6.24
N GLU A 101 22.50 -3.67 -5.73
CA GLU A 101 23.02 -5.05 -5.71
C GLU A 101 22.27 -5.90 -4.70
N VAL A 102 21.94 -5.33 -3.53
CA VAL A 102 21.10 -6.01 -2.54
C VAL A 102 19.69 -6.24 -3.09
N SER A 103 19.08 -5.25 -3.74
CA SER A 103 17.75 -5.42 -4.34
C SER A 103 17.77 -6.46 -5.46
N LYS A 104 18.80 -6.46 -6.32
CA LYS A 104 18.99 -7.47 -7.36
C LYS A 104 19.13 -8.87 -6.76
N PHE A 105 19.95 -9.04 -5.74
CA PHE A 105 20.12 -10.31 -5.04
C PHE A 105 18.79 -10.83 -4.48
N ILE A 106 18.00 -9.96 -3.80
CA ILE A 106 16.69 -10.34 -3.25
C ILE A 106 15.72 -10.75 -4.37
N LEU A 107 15.63 -9.96 -5.46
CA LEU A 107 14.70 -10.21 -6.57
C LEU A 107 15.05 -11.45 -7.40
N GLN A 108 16.32 -11.85 -7.44
CA GLN A 108 16.80 -13.03 -8.17
C GLN A 108 16.91 -14.30 -7.30
N SER A 109 16.79 -14.15 -5.98
CA SER A 109 16.86 -15.27 -5.05
C SER A 109 15.67 -16.23 -5.20
N ASP A 110 15.88 -17.50 -4.84
CA ASP A 110 14.79 -18.47 -4.75
C ASP A 110 13.73 -17.99 -3.74
N ALA A 111 12.45 -18.21 -4.07
CA ALA A 111 11.32 -17.86 -3.22
C ALA A 111 11.33 -18.57 -1.84
N LYS A 112 12.19 -19.58 -1.64
CA LYS A 112 12.46 -20.19 -0.33
C LYS A 112 13.30 -19.29 0.58
N VAL A 113 14.14 -18.41 0.02
CA VAL A 113 15.03 -17.50 0.77
C VAL A 113 14.31 -16.19 1.08
N PHE A 114 13.65 -15.60 0.08
CA PHE A 114 12.84 -14.40 0.24
C PHE A 114 11.41 -14.65 -0.26
N VAL A 115 10.46 -14.62 0.67
CA VAL A 115 9.03 -14.78 0.38
C VAL A 115 8.39 -13.39 0.29
N PRO A 116 7.59 -13.10 -0.76
CA PRO A 116 6.80 -11.88 -0.83
C PRO A 116 5.94 -11.70 0.42
N SER A 117 6.08 -10.56 1.07
CA SER A 117 5.35 -10.20 2.29
C SER A 117 4.83 -8.77 2.15
N TYR A 118 3.52 -8.60 2.35
CA TYR A 118 2.82 -7.34 2.14
C TYR A 118 2.11 -6.88 3.41
N PRO A 119 1.83 -5.57 3.56
CA PRO A 119 1.04 -5.06 4.67
C PRO A 119 -0.30 -5.78 4.80
N LYS A 120 -0.77 -5.97 6.04
CA LYS A 120 -2.03 -6.67 6.35
C LYS A 120 -3.25 -6.05 5.65
N SER A 121 -3.27 -4.73 5.47
CA SER A 121 -4.32 -4.05 4.69
C SER A 121 -4.40 -4.55 3.24
N LEU A 122 -3.25 -4.72 2.59
CA LEU A 122 -3.17 -5.23 1.22
C LEU A 122 -3.59 -6.69 1.18
N THR A 123 -3.10 -7.53 2.10
CA THR A 123 -3.41 -8.96 2.09
C THR A 123 -4.91 -9.23 2.31
N GLU A 124 -5.56 -8.49 3.22
CA GLU A 124 -7.01 -8.57 3.44
C GLU A 124 -7.81 -8.11 2.21
N LEU A 125 -7.41 -6.99 1.59
CA LEU A 125 -8.10 -6.44 0.42
C LEU A 125 -7.92 -7.30 -0.83
N MET A 126 -6.72 -7.79 -1.10
CA MET A 126 -6.46 -8.60 -2.29
C MET A 126 -7.06 -10.01 -2.14
N GLY A 127 -7.09 -10.55 -0.91
CA GLY A 127 -7.61 -11.88 -0.62
C GLY A 127 -6.64 -13.01 -1.00
N LYS A 128 -6.85 -14.18 -0.38
CA LYS A 128 -5.89 -15.32 -0.39
C LYS A 128 -5.56 -15.86 -1.79
N SER A 129 -6.45 -15.68 -2.77
CA SER A 129 -6.25 -16.15 -4.15
C SER A 129 -5.48 -15.17 -5.04
N SER A 130 -5.10 -13.99 -4.53
CA SER A 130 -4.33 -13.01 -5.29
C SER A 130 -2.95 -13.52 -5.65
N ILE A 131 -2.49 -13.19 -6.86
CA ILE A 131 -1.13 -13.49 -7.35
C ILE A 131 -0.02 -12.94 -6.44
N LEU A 132 -0.33 -11.89 -5.66
CA LEU A 132 0.59 -11.29 -4.70
C LEU A 132 0.76 -12.14 -3.42
N LEU A 133 -0.18 -13.03 -3.11
CA LEU A 133 -0.20 -13.82 -1.86
C LEU A 133 0.04 -15.30 -2.07
N ILE A 134 -0.36 -15.84 -3.23
CA ILE A 134 -0.01 -17.22 -3.61
C ILE A 134 1.49 -17.33 -3.86
N ASN A 135 2.08 -18.48 -3.54
CA ASN A 135 3.51 -18.74 -3.70
C ASN A 135 3.77 -20.10 -4.37
N GLY A 136 5.02 -20.33 -4.76
CA GLY A 136 5.48 -21.63 -5.28
C GLY A 136 4.86 -22.00 -6.64
N SER A 137 4.51 -23.29 -6.80
CA SER A 137 4.03 -23.84 -8.07
C SER A 137 2.71 -23.23 -8.54
N LEU A 138 1.80 -22.92 -7.61
CA LEU A 138 0.53 -22.27 -7.93
C LEU A 138 0.74 -20.86 -8.48
N GLN A 139 1.62 -20.07 -7.84
CA GLN A 139 1.99 -18.75 -8.31
C GLN A 139 2.60 -18.81 -9.72
N ARG A 140 3.55 -19.73 -9.93
CA ARG A 140 4.20 -19.92 -11.24
C ARG A 140 3.19 -20.28 -12.34
N ARG A 141 2.24 -21.18 -12.04
CA ARG A 141 1.19 -21.58 -12.98
C ARG A 141 0.29 -20.40 -13.35
N ILE A 142 -0.24 -19.69 -12.35
CA ILE A 142 -1.15 -18.55 -12.60
C ILE A 142 -0.40 -17.43 -13.35
N HIS A 143 0.83 -17.10 -12.92
CA HIS A 143 1.66 -16.10 -13.60
C HIS A 143 1.97 -16.49 -15.05
N GLY A 144 2.23 -17.78 -15.31
CA GLY A 144 2.45 -18.29 -16.66
C GLY A 144 1.21 -18.15 -17.56
N LEU A 145 0.03 -18.46 -17.04
CA LEU A 145 -1.24 -18.29 -17.77
C LEU A 145 -1.53 -16.82 -18.10
N VAL A 146 -1.42 -15.94 -17.10
CA VAL A 146 -1.61 -14.50 -17.27
C VAL A 146 -0.59 -13.92 -18.25
N GLY A 147 0.68 -14.29 -18.11
CA GLY A 147 1.75 -13.88 -19.04
C GLY A 147 1.54 -14.41 -20.46
N GLY A 148 1.02 -15.62 -20.61
CA GLY A 148 0.63 -16.18 -21.91
C GLY A 148 -0.49 -15.39 -22.57
N PHE A 149 -1.54 -15.05 -21.80
CA PHE A 149 -2.65 -14.22 -22.27
C PHE A 149 -2.16 -12.86 -22.79
N PHE A 150 -1.32 -12.14 -22.03
CA PHE A 150 -0.76 -10.85 -22.46
C PHE A 150 0.23 -10.93 -23.63
N LYS A 151 0.72 -12.12 -23.99
CA LYS A 151 1.57 -12.32 -25.17
C LYS A 151 0.77 -12.46 -26.46
N SER A 152 -0.54 -12.70 -26.40
CA SER A 152 -1.40 -12.84 -27.60
C SER A 152 -1.29 -11.62 -28.52
N PRO A 153 -0.94 -11.81 -29.82
CA PRO A 153 -0.91 -10.73 -30.80
C PRO A 153 -2.28 -10.05 -30.96
N GLN A 154 -3.36 -10.83 -30.94
CA GLN A 154 -4.74 -10.34 -31.08
C GLN A 154 -5.11 -9.43 -29.91
N LEU A 155 -4.82 -9.87 -28.68
CA LEU A 155 -5.06 -9.07 -27.49
C LEU A 155 -4.25 -7.77 -27.51
N LYS A 156 -2.97 -7.84 -27.90
CA LYS A 156 -2.13 -6.63 -28.03
C LYS A 156 -2.68 -5.65 -29.05
N ALA A 157 -3.13 -6.15 -30.21
CA ALA A 157 -3.73 -5.31 -31.23
C ALA A 157 -5.03 -4.66 -30.73
N GLN A 158 -5.87 -5.41 -30.03
CA GLN A 158 -7.08 -4.90 -29.39
C GLN A 158 -6.76 -3.82 -28.35
N ILE A 159 -5.90 -4.11 -27.36
CA ILE A 159 -5.53 -3.16 -26.32
C ILE A 159 -4.91 -1.89 -26.93
N THR A 160 -4.06 -2.02 -27.94
CA THR A 160 -3.46 -0.87 -28.65
C THR A 160 -4.51 0.00 -29.31
N ARG A 161 -5.48 -0.61 -30.00
CA ARG A 161 -6.58 0.12 -30.63
C ARG A 161 -7.45 0.81 -29.59
N ASP A 162 -7.78 0.13 -28.49
CA ASP A 162 -8.62 0.68 -27.42
C ASP A 162 -7.90 1.84 -26.70
N MET A 163 -6.58 1.72 -26.46
CA MET A 163 -5.76 2.83 -25.97
C MET A 163 -5.82 4.04 -26.89
N TYR A 164 -5.61 3.84 -28.20
CA TYR A 164 -5.67 4.93 -29.18
C TYR A 164 -7.05 5.61 -29.19
N LYS A 165 -8.12 4.81 -29.25
CA LYS A 165 -9.50 5.28 -29.22
C LYS A 165 -9.77 6.14 -27.97
N TYR A 166 -9.50 5.63 -26.77
CA TYR A 166 -9.83 6.34 -25.53
C TYR A 166 -8.98 7.60 -25.30
N VAL A 167 -7.72 7.61 -25.77
CA VAL A 167 -6.90 8.82 -25.77
C VAL A 167 -7.50 9.88 -26.72
N GLN A 168 -7.87 9.50 -27.95
CA GLN A 168 -8.48 10.43 -28.89
C GLN A 168 -9.82 10.98 -28.38
N GLU A 169 -10.68 10.12 -27.84
CA GLU A 169 -11.97 10.53 -27.26
C GLU A 169 -11.78 11.49 -26.08
N SER A 170 -10.81 11.24 -25.19
CA SER A 170 -10.47 12.16 -24.11
C SER A 170 -10.02 13.52 -24.67
N MET A 171 -9.05 13.53 -25.58
CA MET A 171 -8.48 14.77 -26.14
C MET A 171 -9.47 15.59 -26.96
N THR A 172 -10.44 14.94 -27.62
CA THR A 172 -11.48 15.64 -28.40
C THR A 172 -12.35 16.55 -27.53
N ASN A 173 -12.48 16.24 -26.23
CA ASN A 173 -13.25 17.03 -25.29
C ASN A 173 -12.43 18.16 -24.62
N TRP A 174 -11.14 18.29 -24.93
CA TRP A 174 -10.29 19.31 -24.34
C TRP A 174 -10.54 20.66 -25.00
N THR A 175 -10.60 21.71 -24.19
CA THR A 175 -10.82 23.10 -24.64
C THR A 175 -9.68 23.99 -24.16
N HIS A 176 -9.32 24.99 -24.95
CA HIS A 176 -8.20 25.89 -24.65
C HIS A 176 -8.41 26.70 -23.36
N ASP A 177 -9.67 26.98 -23.01
CA ASP A 177 -10.03 27.88 -21.91
C ASP A 177 -10.15 27.17 -20.55
N ARG A 178 -9.82 25.88 -20.46
CA ARG A 178 -9.96 25.11 -19.22
C ARG A 178 -8.67 24.35 -18.90
N PRO A 179 -8.24 24.34 -17.62
CA PRO A 179 -7.12 23.51 -17.22
C PRO A 179 -7.45 22.02 -17.42
N ILE A 180 -6.49 21.28 -17.97
CA ILE A 180 -6.58 19.84 -18.16
C ILE A 180 -5.84 19.16 -17.02
N TYR A 181 -6.57 18.39 -16.20
CA TYR A 181 -5.99 17.61 -15.11
C TYR A 181 -5.46 16.28 -15.65
N ILE A 182 -4.24 16.30 -16.21
CA ILE A 182 -3.61 15.15 -16.89
C ILE A 182 -3.61 13.88 -16.04
N GLN A 183 -3.45 14.00 -14.72
CA GLN A 183 -3.51 12.84 -13.82
C GLN A 183 -4.89 12.17 -13.83
N ASP A 184 -5.97 12.96 -13.84
CA ASP A 184 -7.33 12.43 -13.82
C ASP A 184 -7.72 11.85 -15.18
N GLU A 185 -7.36 12.53 -16.27
CA GLU A 185 -7.52 12.02 -17.64
C GLU A 185 -6.80 10.69 -17.83
N THR A 186 -5.53 10.61 -17.44
CA THR A 186 -4.74 9.38 -17.60
C THR A 186 -5.28 8.23 -16.76
N LYS A 187 -5.70 8.50 -15.52
CA LYS A 187 -6.34 7.48 -14.67
C LYS A 187 -7.64 6.97 -15.29
N ASN A 188 -8.45 7.87 -15.87
CA ASN A 188 -9.70 7.50 -16.52
C ASN A 188 -9.45 6.61 -17.75
N ILE A 189 -8.56 7.03 -18.65
CA ILE A 189 -8.18 6.26 -19.85
C ILE A 189 -7.63 4.89 -19.46
N ALA A 190 -6.68 4.83 -18.50
CA ALA A 190 -6.10 3.57 -18.05
C ALA A 190 -7.16 2.63 -17.46
N PHE A 191 -8.15 3.16 -16.74
CA PHE A 191 -9.26 2.39 -16.21
C PHE A 191 -10.17 1.84 -17.30
N GLN A 192 -10.52 2.66 -18.31
CA GLN A 192 -11.30 2.23 -19.47
C GLN A 192 -10.62 1.09 -20.22
N VAL A 193 -9.33 1.25 -20.53
CA VAL A 193 -8.52 0.20 -21.19
C VAL A 193 -8.51 -1.09 -20.37
N LEU A 194 -8.27 -0.99 -19.06
CA LEU A 194 -8.22 -2.15 -18.16
C LEU A 194 -9.56 -2.91 -18.14
N VAL A 195 -10.66 -2.19 -17.95
CA VAL A 195 -11.99 -2.78 -17.85
C VAL A 195 -12.42 -3.39 -19.19
N LYS A 196 -12.17 -2.70 -20.31
CA LYS A 196 -12.44 -3.23 -21.65
C LYS A 196 -11.63 -4.48 -21.93
N ALA A 197 -10.35 -4.50 -21.59
CA ALA A 197 -9.49 -5.67 -21.82
C ALA A 197 -9.85 -6.89 -20.96
N LEU A 198 -10.32 -6.68 -19.72
CA LEU A 198 -10.58 -7.78 -18.78
C LEU A 198 -12.00 -8.34 -18.84
N ILE A 199 -13.01 -7.50 -19.03
CA ILE A 199 -14.43 -7.90 -18.97
C ILE A 199 -15.25 -7.35 -20.14
N ASN A 200 -14.59 -6.82 -21.18
CA ASN A 200 -15.21 -6.32 -22.42
C ASN A 200 -16.31 -5.26 -22.22
N LEU A 201 -16.33 -4.57 -21.09
CA LEU A 201 -17.31 -3.53 -20.79
C LEU A 201 -16.91 -2.19 -21.44
N ASP A 202 -17.85 -1.56 -22.14
CA ASP A 202 -17.68 -0.25 -22.77
C ASP A 202 -17.97 0.91 -21.80
N PRO A 203 -17.46 2.14 -22.08
CA PRO A 203 -17.77 3.31 -21.27
C PRO A 203 -19.27 3.55 -21.13
N GLY A 204 -19.71 3.81 -19.90
CA GLY A 204 -21.11 4.00 -19.55
C GLY A 204 -21.32 3.99 -18.04
N GLU A 205 -22.58 3.98 -17.61
CA GLU A 205 -22.95 4.04 -16.18
C GLU A 205 -22.36 2.90 -15.36
N GLU A 206 -22.32 1.69 -15.93
CA GLU A 206 -21.78 0.52 -15.24
C GLU A 206 -20.27 0.64 -15.02
N MET A 207 -19.52 1.06 -16.05
CA MET A 207 -18.08 1.29 -15.92
C MET A 207 -17.80 2.41 -14.92
N GLU A 208 -18.60 3.48 -14.93
CA GLU A 208 -18.45 4.59 -13.99
C GLU A 208 -18.75 4.18 -12.54
N SER A 209 -19.78 3.36 -12.32
CA SER A 209 -20.03 2.72 -11.02
C SER A 209 -18.84 1.88 -10.57
N LEU A 210 -18.28 1.06 -11.47
CA LEU A 210 -17.12 0.22 -11.17
C LEU A 210 -15.89 1.07 -10.83
N ARG A 211 -15.68 2.19 -11.55
CA ARG A 211 -14.59 3.15 -11.33
C ARG A 211 -14.65 3.73 -9.93
N LYS A 212 -15.82 4.19 -9.50
CA LYS A 212 -16.03 4.72 -8.14
C LYS A 212 -15.71 3.68 -7.06
N GLN A 213 -16.14 2.43 -7.25
CA GLN A 213 -15.80 1.37 -6.30
C GLN A 213 -14.30 1.04 -6.34
N PHE A 214 -13.68 1.04 -7.52
CA PHE A 214 -12.25 0.79 -7.66
C PHE A 214 -11.40 1.86 -6.94
N GLN A 215 -11.78 3.13 -7.02
CA GLN A 215 -11.12 4.23 -6.30
C GLN A 215 -11.17 4.02 -4.78
N GLU A 216 -12.33 3.69 -4.23
CA GLU A 216 -12.47 3.36 -2.80
C GLU A 216 -11.69 2.10 -2.42
N PHE A 217 -11.63 1.10 -3.31
CA PHE A 217 -10.86 -0.13 -3.11
C PHE A 217 -9.35 0.14 -3.01
N ILE A 218 -8.76 0.84 -4.00
CA ILE A 218 -7.32 1.08 -4.05
C ILE A 218 -6.83 1.95 -2.88
N ALA A 219 -7.67 2.88 -2.39
CA ALA A 219 -7.32 3.75 -1.27
C ALA A 219 -6.94 2.96 0.00
N GLY A 220 -7.49 1.76 0.18
CA GLY A 220 -7.26 0.93 1.36
C GLY A 220 -6.00 0.07 1.31
N LEU A 221 -5.36 -0.10 0.15
CA LEU A 221 -4.25 -1.06 -0.03
C LEU A 221 -3.08 -0.77 0.93
N MET A 222 -2.74 0.50 1.12
CA MET A 222 -1.66 0.97 2.00
C MET A 222 -2.20 1.78 3.19
N SER A 223 -3.25 1.28 3.84
CA SER A 223 -3.88 1.90 5.00
C SER A 223 -3.55 1.18 6.32
N LEU A 224 -3.90 1.79 7.46
CA LEU A 224 -3.79 1.10 8.75
C LEU A 224 -4.71 -0.13 8.76
N PRO A 225 -4.25 -1.29 9.29
CA PRO A 225 -4.98 -2.55 9.25
C PRO A 225 -6.09 -2.61 10.33
N ILE A 226 -7.00 -1.63 10.32
CA ILE A 226 -8.09 -1.47 11.28
C ILE A 226 -9.41 -1.57 10.51
N ASN A 227 -10.13 -2.68 10.68
CA ASN A 227 -11.43 -2.90 10.06
C ASN A 227 -12.56 -2.50 11.02
N PHE A 228 -12.89 -1.21 11.06
CA PHE A 228 -13.98 -0.66 11.87
C PHE A 228 -14.82 0.30 11.01
N PRO A 229 -16.16 0.39 11.19
CA PRO A 229 -16.98 1.34 10.43
C PRO A 229 -16.40 2.76 10.47
N GLY A 230 -16.24 3.36 9.29
CA GLY A 230 -15.62 4.69 9.14
C GLY A 230 -14.11 4.67 8.85
N THR A 231 -13.39 3.56 9.05
CA THR A 231 -11.99 3.45 8.65
C THR A 231 -11.83 3.24 7.15
N ARG A 232 -10.65 3.58 6.63
CA ARG A 232 -10.34 3.44 5.19
C ARG A 232 -10.41 1.97 4.75
N LEU A 233 -9.77 1.06 5.48
CA LEU A 233 -9.79 -0.37 5.17
C LEU A 233 -11.22 -0.92 5.16
N HIS A 234 -12.08 -0.52 6.10
CA HIS A 234 -13.47 -0.97 6.12
C HIS A 234 -14.22 -0.54 4.85
N ARG A 235 -14.13 0.75 4.46
CA ARG A 235 -14.77 1.25 3.23
C ARG A 235 -14.26 0.50 1.99
N SER A 236 -12.95 0.30 1.88
CA SER A 236 -12.34 -0.44 0.77
C SER A 236 -12.80 -1.90 0.70
N LEU A 237 -13.00 -2.56 1.85
CA LEU A 237 -13.57 -3.92 1.90
C LEU A 237 -15.03 -3.95 1.45
N GLN A 238 -15.84 -2.93 1.76
CA GLN A 238 -17.21 -2.84 1.24
C GLN A 238 -17.21 -2.55 -0.27
N ALA A 239 -16.30 -1.69 -0.75
CA ALA A 239 -16.12 -1.41 -2.17
C ALA A 239 -15.74 -2.69 -2.95
N LYS A 240 -14.80 -3.48 -2.42
CA LYS A 240 -14.46 -4.81 -2.95
C LYS A 240 -15.69 -5.70 -3.11
N LYS A 241 -16.55 -5.80 -2.08
CA LYS A 241 -17.78 -6.62 -2.16
C LYS A 241 -18.71 -6.15 -3.26
N LYS A 242 -18.90 -4.84 -3.41
CA LYS A 242 -19.71 -4.24 -4.47
C LYS A 242 -19.13 -4.53 -5.86
N MET A 243 -17.82 -4.35 -6.04
CA MET A 243 -17.12 -4.69 -7.29
C MET A 243 -17.29 -6.15 -7.67
N VAL A 244 -17.04 -7.08 -6.73
CA VAL A 244 -17.17 -8.52 -6.99
C VAL A 244 -18.61 -8.88 -7.40
N LYS A 245 -19.61 -8.27 -6.75
CA LYS A 245 -21.01 -8.47 -7.12
C LYS A 245 -21.31 -7.94 -8.53
N GLN A 246 -20.73 -6.81 -8.90
CA GLN A 246 -20.93 -6.21 -10.23
C GLN A 246 -20.23 -7.03 -11.32
N VAL A 247 -18.97 -7.43 -11.11
CA VAL A 247 -18.19 -8.23 -12.07
C VAL A 247 -18.86 -9.56 -12.38
N LYS A 248 -19.49 -10.19 -11.38
CA LYS A 248 -20.24 -11.45 -11.57
C LYS A 248 -21.50 -11.35 -12.44
N LYS A 249 -21.93 -10.14 -12.82
CA LYS A 249 -23.07 -9.94 -13.72
C LYS A 249 -22.67 -9.99 -15.19
N PHE A 250 -21.39 -9.80 -15.47
CA PHE A 250 -20.78 -9.90 -16.80
C PHE A 250 -20.28 -11.34 -17.01
#